data_AF-A0A7T7FF12-F1
#
_entry.id   AF-A0A7T7FF12-F1
#
_cell.length_a   1.000
_cell.length_b   1.000
_cell.length_c   1.000
_cell.angle_alpha   90.00
_cell.angle_beta   90.00
_cell.angle_gamma   90.00
#
_symmetry.space_group_name_H-M   'P 1'
#
loop_
_entity.id
_entity.type
_entity.pdbx_description
1 polymer ?
#
loop_
_entity_poly.entity_id
_entity_poly.type
_entity_poly.pdbx_seq_one_letter_code
_entity_poly.pdbx_strand_id
1 'polypeptide(L)'
;NPKYFTYENINNFKKQIQMLGKGVDWDKELSTSDPSFYSWTQWIFKKLYEKKIAVLKDVEVNFCPALGTVLSNDEIVVTEKGIFFERGNYPIVKKQMKQWVLKITHFPDRLLKDLNLLDWPSQLKDIQTNWIGKKKGFIFSFFVLSDKNYVLEVFTTKPSTIFGVSALVLSPEHPLINDLTKTDFVEGVNLYLDQTKQKTELNRHMNKDKTGVFIGSYAIHPFTKKKIPIWVSDYVLPYYGTGVVMSVPFCDERDFAFAKKHNLEIIPICKPSDTTNDADCLKNNLKNFHLISETDILTNSSFLNGFAFEEANDKIMDISEKNNLG
;
A
#
# COMPACT_ATOMS: atom_id res chain seq x y z
N ASN A 1 -1.19 -12.58 -39.16
CA ASN A 1 -1.32 -13.84 -38.39
C ASN A 1 -0.04 -14.03 -37.58
N PRO A 2 -0.07 -13.89 -36.24
CA PRO A 2 1.12 -13.99 -35.40
C PRO A 2 1.89 -15.32 -35.57
N LYS A 3 1.17 -16.42 -35.85
CA LYS A 3 1.74 -17.77 -35.97
C LYS A 3 2.91 -17.81 -36.95
N TYR A 4 2.70 -17.34 -38.17
CA TYR A 4 3.71 -17.39 -39.24
C TYR A 4 4.97 -16.61 -38.86
N PHE A 5 4.79 -15.36 -38.43
CA PHE A 5 5.89 -14.48 -38.02
C PHE A 5 6.68 -15.06 -36.84
N THR A 6 6.02 -15.67 -35.86
CA THR A 6 6.68 -16.34 -34.74
C THR A 6 7.57 -17.50 -35.20
N TYR A 7 7.06 -18.40 -36.07
CA TYR A 7 7.86 -19.54 -36.54
C TYR A 7 9.02 -19.12 -37.45
N GLU A 8 8.84 -18.09 -38.28
CA GLU A 8 9.92 -17.52 -39.08
C GLU A 8 11.05 -16.98 -38.18
N ASN A 9 10.70 -16.22 -37.15
CA ASN A 9 11.68 -15.70 -36.19
C ASN A 9 12.37 -16.82 -35.39
N ILE A 10 11.63 -17.83 -34.92
CA ILE A 10 12.21 -19.00 -34.23
C ILE A 10 13.28 -19.66 -35.11
N ASN A 11 12.97 -19.91 -36.39
CA ASN A 11 13.91 -20.52 -37.32
C ASN A 11 15.16 -19.66 -37.55
N ASN A 12 15.00 -18.34 -37.65
CA ASN A 12 16.12 -17.42 -37.83
C ASN A 12 17.02 -17.38 -36.59
N PHE A 13 16.46 -17.25 -35.39
CA PHE A 13 17.23 -17.28 -34.14
C PHE A 13 17.91 -18.63 -33.91
N LYS A 14 17.24 -19.74 -34.24
CA LYS A 14 17.82 -21.09 -34.16
C LYS A 14 19.07 -21.21 -35.05
N LYS A 15 18.99 -20.77 -36.31
CA LYS A 15 20.16 -20.72 -37.21
C LYS A 15 21.31 -19.90 -36.62
N GLN A 16 21.01 -18.71 -36.09
CA GLN A 16 22.03 -17.84 -35.50
C GLN A 16 22.72 -18.51 -34.29
N ILE A 17 21.97 -19.17 -33.40
CA ILE A 17 22.53 -19.88 -32.25
C ILE A 17 23.41 -21.05 -32.68
N GLN A 18 22.99 -21.79 -33.71
CA GLN A 18 23.77 -22.89 -34.29
C GLN A 18 25.07 -22.38 -34.93
N MET A 19 25.01 -21.26 -35.65
CA MET A 19 26.20 -20.60 -36.23
C MET A 19 27.19 -20.12 -35.16
N LEU A 20 26.70 -19.72 -33.99
CA LEU A 20 27.55 -19.35 -32.85
C LEU A 20 28.20 -20.58 -32.17
N GLY A 21 27.93 -21.80 -32.63
CA GLY A 21 28.53 -23.02 -32.09
C GLY A 21 28.09 -23.34 -30.65
N LYS A 22 26.94 -22.80 -30.21
CA LYS A 22 26.44 -23.07 -28.86
C LYS A 22 25.94 -24.50 -28.75
N GLY A 23 26.44 -25.24 -27.76
CA GLY A 23 26.01 -26.60 -27.43
C GLY A 23 24.62 -26.63 -26.80
N VAL A 24 23.58 -26.49 -27.62
CA VAL A 24 22.17 -26.57 -27.21
C VAL A 24 21.60 -27.94 -27.59
N ASP A 25 20.89 -28.57 -26.66
CA ASP A 25 20.14 -29.80 -26.89
C ASP A 25 18.80 -29.47 -27.57
N TRP A 26 18.79 -29.51 -28.91
CA TRP A 26 17.63 -29.16 -29.73
C TRP A 26 16.48 -30.18 -29.64
N ASP A 27 16.72 -31.38 -29.11
CA ASP A 27 15.66 -32.36 -28.88
C ASP A 27 14.71 -31.96 -27.75
N LYS A 28 15.14 -31.00 -26.90
CA LYS A 28 14.34 -30.39 -25.83
C LYS A 28 13.76 -29.02 -26.18
N GLU A 29 13.71 -28.68 -27.47
CA GLU A 29 13.09 -27.44 -27.94
C GLU A 29 11.59 -27.43 -27.64
N LEU A 30 11.10 -26.31 -27.09
CA LEU A 30 9.68 -26.11 -26.79
C LEU A 30 9.23 -24.75 -27.36
N SER A 31 8.00 -24.71 -27.88
CA SER A 31 7.34 -23.45 -28.28
C SER A 31 6.11 -23.22 -27.41
N THR A 32 6.11 -22.13 -26.64
CA THR A 32 5.01 -21.82 -25.72
C THR A 32 3.70 -21.47 -26.44
N SER A 33 3.78 -21.17 -27.74
CA SER A 33 2.63 -20.94 -28.63
C SER A 33 2.06 -22.23 -29.23
N ASP A 34 2.74 -23.38 -29.05
CA ASP A 34 2.28 -24.67 -29.55
C ASP A 34 1.18 -25.25 -28.65
N PRO A 35 0.07 -25.80 -29.21
CA PRO A 35 -0.98 -26.45 -28.42
C PRO A 35 -0.49 -27.58 -27.50
N SER A 36 0.54 -28.31 -27.90
CA SER A 36 1.16 -29.36 -27.07
C SER A 36 1.79 -28.80 -25.80
N PHE A 37 2.21 -27.53 -25.81
CA PHE A 37 2.73 -26.84 -24.62
C PHE A 37 1.61 -26.17 -23.82
N TYR A 38 0.82 -25.27 -24.42
CA TYR A 38 -0.14 -24.47 -23.65
C TYR A 38 -1.36 -25.28 -23.15
N SER A 39 -1.60 -26.50 -23.65
CA SER A 39 -2.56 -27.41 -23.03
C SER A 39 -2.22 -27.70 -21.56
N TRP A 40 -0.93 -27.75 -21.21
CA TRP A 40 -0.48 -27.88 -19.82
C TRP A 40 -0.74 -26.62 -19.00
N THR A 41 -0.56 -25.42 -19.58
CA THR A 41 -0.85 -24.17 -18.86
C THR A 41 -2.35 -24.02 -18.59
N GLN A 42 -3.20 -24.41 -19.54
CA GLN A 42 -4.66 -24.52 -19.35
C GLN A 42 -5.02 -25.52 -18.25
N TRP A 43 -4.36 -26.68 -18.24
CA TRP A 43 -4.56 -27.70 -17.20
C TRP A 43 -4.13 -27.21 -15.81
N ILE A 44 -2.96 -26.56 -15.69
CA ILE A 44 -2.49 -25.94 -14.44
C ILE A 44 -3.50 -24.89 -13.97
N PHE A 45 -3.95 -24.01 -14.87
CA PHE A 45 -4.95 -22.99 -14.55
C PHE A 45 -6.24 -23.61 -14.00
N LYS A 46 -6.75 -24.67 -14.65
CA LYS A 46 -7.91 -25.43 -14.16
C LYS A 46 -7.67 -25.96 -12.74
N LYS A 47 -6.49 -26.50 -12.43
CA LYS A 47 -6.15 -26.95 -11.07
C LYS A 47 -6.09 -25.81 -10.06
N LEU A 48 -5.54 -24.65 -10.45
CA LEU A 48 -5.54 -23.47 -9.59
C LEU A 48 -6.96 -22.94 -9.35
N TYR A 49 -7.84 -23.02 -10.36
CA TYR A 49 -9.24 -22.65 -10.23
C TYR A 49 -10.01 -23.60 -9.31
N GLU A 50 -9.85 -24.92 -9.47
CA GLU A 50 -10.43 -25.94 -8.59
C GLU A 50 -10.01 -25.73 -7.12
N LYS A 51 -8.76 -25.25 -6.89
CA LYS A 51 -8.24 -24.92 -5.56
C LYS A 51 -8.57 -23.50 -5.09
N LYS A 52 -9.40 -22.75 -5.81
CA LYS A 52 -9.79 -21.36 -5.51
C LYS A 52 -8.61 -20.37 -5.42
N ILE A 53 -7.49 -20.70 -6.05
CA ILE A 53 -6.29 -19.85 -6.19
C ILE A 53 -6.44 -18.93 -7.40
N ALA A 54 -6.94 -19.44 -8.53
CA ALA A 54 -7.38 -18.61 -9.64
C ALA A 54 -8.84 -18.21 -9.42
N VAL A 55 -9.13 -16.91 -9.39
CA VAL A 55 -10.49 -16.39 -9.15
C VAL A 55 -10.81 -15.24 -10.10
N LEU A 56 -12.10 -15.07 -10.38
CA LEU A 56 -12.59 -13.90 -11.11
C LEU A 56 -12.90 -12.80 -10.10
N LYS A 57 -12.35 -11.60 -10.30
CA LYS A 57 -12.58 -10.44 -9.44
C LYS A 57 -12.75 -9.18 -10.30
N ASP A 58 -13.64 -8.30 -9.88
CA ASP A 58 -13.66 -6.92 -10.37
C ASP A 58 -12.43 -6.19 -9.83
N VAL A 59 -11.53 -5.83 -10.75
CA VAL A 59 -10.28 -5.15 -10.42
C VAL A 59 -10.09 -3.95 -11.35
N GLU A 60 -9.43 -2.93 -10.81
CA GLU A 60 -8.95 -1.84 -11.64
C GLU A 60 -7.75 -2.33 -12.46
N VAL A 61 -7.91 -2.39 -13.78
CA VAL A 61 -6.87 -2.84 -14.70
C VAL A 61 -6.17 -1.67 -15.37
N ASN A 62 -4.91 -1.88 -15.70
CA ASN A 62 -4.19 -1.04 -16.66
C ASN A 62 -4.67 -1.46 -18.06
N PHE A 63 -5.51 -0.67 -18.71
CA PHE A 63 -6.01 -0.96 -20.06
C PHE A 63 -5.30 -0.08 -21.08
N CYS A 64 -4.77 -0.69 -22.15
CA CYS A 64 -4.19 0.04 -23.27
C CYS A 64 -5.17 0.07 -24.44
N PRO A 65 -5.83 1.22 -24.75
CA PRO A 65 -6.80 1.29 -25.84
C PRO A 65 -6.20 0.98 -27.21
N ALA A 66 -4.94 1.34 -27.43
CA ALA A 66 -4.24 1.07 -28.69
C ALA A 66 -4.01 -0.42 -28.94
N LEU A 67 -3.79 -1.20 -27.86
CA LEU A 67 -3.61 -2.65 -27.94
C LEU A 67 -4.92 -3.42 -27.77
N GLY A 68 -5.97 -2.78 -27.27
CA GLY A 68 -7.26 -3.40 -26.97
C GLY A 68 -7.20 -4.44 -25.85
N THR A 69 -6.18 -4.40 -24.99
CA THR A 69 -5.95 -5.40 -23.94
C THR A 69 -5.57 -4.77 -22.59
N VAL A 70 -5.73 -5.56 -21.55
CA VAL A 70 -5.21 -5.27 -20.21
C VAL A 70 -3.73 -5.61 -20.13
N LEU A 71 -3.01 -4.88 -19.28
CA LEU A 71 -1.60 -5.03 -18.98
C LEU A 71 -1.41 -5.23 -17.47
N SER A 72 -0.41 -6.02 -17.09
CA SER A 72 -0.01 -6.21 -15.70
C SER A 72 0.74 -4.97 -15.17
N ASN A 73 1.01 -4.93 -13.86
CA ASN A 73 1.82 -3.84 -13.27
C ASN A 73 3.28 -3.87 -13.76
N ASP A 74 3.78 -5.02 -14.22
CA ASP A 74 5.16 -5.19 -14.69
C ASP A 74 5.34 -4.72 -16.15
N GLU A 75 4.25 -4.51 -16.88
CA GLU A 75 4.25 -4.11 -18.29
C GLU A 75 4.05 -2.60 -18.49
N ILE A 76 3.93 -1.84 -17.40
CA ILE A 76 3.70 -0.41 -17.44
C ILE A 76 4.93 0.36 -16.95
N VAL A 77 5.22 1.46 -17.62
CA VAL A 77 6.19 2.46 -17.18
C VAL A 77 5.42 3.69 -16.78
N VAL A 78 5.77 4.26 -15.64
CA VAL A 78 5.08 5.43 -15.14
C VAL A 78 6.01 6.62 -15.11
N THR A 79 5.51 7.72 -15.65
CA THR A 79 6.24 8.97 -15.84
C THR A 79 5.39 10.13 -15.35
N GLU A 80 5.98 11.31 -15.21
CA GLU A 80 5.24 12.54 -14.86
C GLU A 80 4.11 12.87 -15.85
N LYS A 81 4.20 12.38 -17.09
CA LYS A 81 3.22 12.59 -18.15
C LYS A 81 2.07 11.57 -18.13
N GLY A 82 2.14 10.53 -17.29
CA GLY A 82 1.15 9.47 -17.21
C GLY A 82 1.74 8.06 -17.24
N ILE A 83 0.85 7.07 -17.40
CA ILE A 83 1.18 5.65 -17.46
C ILE A 83 1.24 5.22 -18.92
N PHE A 84 2.33 4.56 -19.30
CA PHE A 84 2.59 4.11 -20.66
C PHE A 84 2.98 2.64 -20.71
N PHE A 85 2.69 1.98 -21.83
CA PHE A 85 3.16 0.61 -22.07
C PHE A 85 4.67 0.57 -22.28
N GLU A 86 5.36 -0.31 -21.55
CA GLU A 86 6.84 -0.41 -21.54
C GLU A 86 7.46 -0.54 -22.94
N ARG A 87 6.85 -1.33 -23.83
CA ARG A 87 7.43 -1.62 -25.16
C ARG A 87 6.96 -0.69 -26.28
N GLY A 88 5.81 -0.04 -26.12
CA GLY A 88 5.15 0.69 -27.20
C GLY A 88 4.84 2.15 -26.89
N ASN A 89 5.10 2.59 -25.65
CA ASN A 89 4.85 3.95 -25.16
C ASN A 89 3.40 4.44 -25.41
N TYR A 90 2.44 3.50 -25.50
CA TYR A 90 1.03 3.82 -25.66
C TYR A 90 0.42 4.23 -24.32
N PRO A 91 -0.45 5.25 -24.30
CA PRO A 91 -1.10 5.67 -23.07
C PRO A 91 -1.99 4.56 -22.50
N ILE A 92 -1.99 4.45 -21.18
CA ILE A 92 -2.75 3.46 -20.43
C ILE A 92 -3.80 4.20 -19.59
N VAL A 93 -5.01 3.65 -19.59
CA VAL A 93 -6.13 4.13 -18.79
C VAL A 93 -6.51 3.09 -17.75
N LYS A 94 -6.88 3.54 -16.55
CA LYS A 94 -7.44 2.65 -15.52
C LYS A 94 -8.90 2.37 -15.84
N LYS A 95 -9.31 1.09 -15.78
CA LYS A 95 -10.70 0.68 -16.03
C LYS A 95 -11.10 -0.42 -15.06
N GLN A 96 -12.33 -0.37 -14.54
CA GLN A 96 -12.89 -1.47 -13.76
C GLN A 96 -13.34 -2.58 -14.70
N MET A 97 -12.78 -3.79 -14.53
CA MET A 97 -13.11 -4.96 -15.35
C MET A 97 -13.02 -6.25 -14.53
N LYS A 98 -13.84 -7.24 -14.88
CA LYS A 98 -13.67 -8.61 -14.38
C LYS A 98 -12.44 -9.24 -15.01
N GLN A 99 -11.48 -9.63 -14.17
CA GLN A 99 -10.27 -10.33 -14.59
C GLN A 99 -10.04 -11.58 -13.77
N TRP A 100 -9.30 -12.51 -14.38
CA TRP A 100 -8.73 -13.64 -13.66
C TRP A 100 -7.50 -13.17 -12.87
N VAL A 101 -7.53 -13.42 -11.57
CA VAL A 101 -6.44 -13.08 -10.64
C VAL A 101 -5.94 -14.37 -9.99
N LEU A 102 -4.63 -14.54 -9.95
CA LEU A 102 -3.98 -15.59 -9.18
C LEU A 102 -3.68 -15.06 -7.78
N LYS A 103 -4.20 -15.75 -6.75
CA LYS A 103 -4.00 -15.41 -5.33
C LYS A 103 -2.60 -15.76 -4.83
N ILE A 104 -1.56 -15.19 -5.46
CA ILE A 104 -0.17 -15.33 -5.00
C ILE A 104 0.01 -14.81 -3.57
N THR A 105 -0.85 -13.87 -3.15
CA THR A 105 -0.94 -13.33 -1.78
C THR A 105 -1.33 -14.36 -0.71
N HIS A 106 -1.65 -15.61 -1.07
CA HIS A 106 -1.77 -16.71 -0.10
C HIS A 106 -0.42 -17.32 0.30
N PHE A 107 0.66 -16.99 -0.43
CA PHE A 107 1.98 -17.59 -0.22
C PHE A 107 3.10 -16.61 0.18
N PRO A 108 2.87 -15.39 0.74
CA PRO A 108 3.94 -14.43 0.99
C PRO A 108 4.96 -14.95 2.01
N ASP A 109 4.51 -15.62 3.07
CA ASP A 109 5.39 -16.19 4.09
C ASP A 109 6.32 -17.25 3.54
N ARG A 110 5.78 -18.14 2.71
CA ARG A 110 6.56 -19.18 2.08
C ARG A 110 7.54 -18.59 1.08
N LEU A 111 7.09 -17.66 0.22
CA LEU A 111 7.96 -17.01 -0.75
C LEU A 111 9.13 -16.29 -0.06
N LEU A 112 8.88 -15.56 1.02
CA LEU A 112 9.92 -14.88 1.80
C LEU A 112 10.86 -15.86 2.49
N LYS A 113 10.31 -16.88 3.17
CA LYS A 113 11.11 -17.89 3.87
C LYS A 113 12.01 -18.68 2.91
N ASP A 114 11.48 -19.06 1.76
CA ASP A 114 12.17 -19.92 0.80
C ASP A 114 13.30 -19.15 0.07
N LEU A 115 13.34 -17.80 0.09
CA LEU A 115 14.51 -17.02 -0.38
C LEU A 115 15.81 -17.37 0.36
N ASN A 116 15.71 -17.82 1.61
CA ASN A 116 16.88 -18.25 2.39
C ASN A 116 17.49 -19.57 1.87
N LEU A 117 16.71 -20.37 1.12
CA LEU A 117 17.17 -21.63 0.54
C LEU A 117 17.92 -21.44 -0.78
N LEU A 118 17.82 -20.25 -1.39
CA LEU A 118 18.38 -19.96 -2.72
C LEU A 118 19.80 -19.42 -2.62
N ASP A 119 20.70 -19.93 -3.45
CA ASP A 119 22.03 -19.35 -3.67
C ASP A 119 21.94 -18.21 -4.71
N TRP A 120 21.23 -17.15 -4.33
CA TRP A 120 21.04 -15.95 -5.16
C TRP A 120 21.79 -14.75 -4.57
N PRO A 121 22.24 -13.79 -5.40
CA PRO A 121 22.76 -12.51 -4.95
C PRO A 121 21.79 -11.81 -3.98
N SER A 122 22.33 -11.20 -2.92
CA SER A 122 21.55 -10.48 -1.90
C SER A 122 20.65 -9.42 -2.52
N GLN A 123 21.16 -8.66 -3.48
CA GLN A 123 20.41 -7.63 -4.21
C GLN A 123 19.11 -8.17 -4.84
N LEU A 124 19.11 -9.39 -5.39
CA LEU A 124 17.90 -10.00 -5.95
C LEU A 124 16.92 -10.43 -4.86
N LYS A 125 17.43 -10.95 -3.73
CA LYS A 125 16.60 -11.29 -2.57
C LYS A 125 15.97 -10.05 -1.96
N ASP A 126 16.69 -8.94 -1.91
CA ASP A 126 16.21 -7.67 -1.38
C ASP A 126 15.09 -7.08 -2.25
N ILE A 127 15.24 -7.14 -3.59
CA ILE A 127 14.18 -6.73 -4.54
C ILE A 127 12.90 -7.54 -4.28
N GLN A 128 13.00 -8.87 -4.15
CA GLN A 128 11.85 -9.73 -3.88
C GLN A 128 11.23 -9.47 -2.50
N THR A 129 12.07 -9.29 -1.48
CA THR A 129 11.63 -9.02 -0.11
C THR A 129 10.88 -7.69 -0.02
N ASN A 130 11.43 -6.64 -0.64
CA ASN A 130 10.80 -5.32 -0.68
C ASN A 130 9.52 -5.33 -1.52
N TRP A 131 9.48 -6.09 -2.62
CA TRP A 131 8.30 -6.24 -3.46
C TRP A 131 7.15 -6.96 -2.74
N ILE A 132 7.45 -8.06 -2.05
CA ILE A 132 6.45 -8.77 -1.23
C ILE A 132 6.01 -7.89 -0.07
N GLY A 133 6.95 -7.14 0.53
CA GLY A 133 6.65 -6.03 1.43
C GLY A 133 5.80 -6.41 2.65
N LYS A 134 5.91 -7.65 3.15
CA LYS A 134 5.11 -8.12 4.28
C LYS A 134 5.51 -7.33 5.53
N LYS A 135 4.61 -6.48 6.02
CA LYS A 135 4.76 -5.78 7.30
C LYS A 135 3.80 -6.38 8.33
N LYS A 136 4.32 -6.67 9.51
CA LYS A 136 3.48 -6.91 10.70
C LYS A 136 2.97 -5.56 11.20
N GLY A 137 1.74 -5.54 11.69
CA GLY A 137 1.13 -4.35 12.25
C GLY A 137 -0.08 -4.72 13.10
N PHE A 138 -0.75 -3.68 13.59
CA PHE A 138 -1.90 -3.78 14.48
C PHE A 138 -3.07 -3.00 13.90
N ILE A 139 -4.30 -3.44 14.17
CA ILE A 139 -5.52 -2.76 13.74
C ILE A 139 -6.15 -2.16 14.99
N PHE A 140 -6.30 -0.84 15.04
CA PHE A 140 -7.04 -0.18 16.12
C PHE A 140 -8.49 0.08 15.71
N SER A 141 -9.42 -0.04 16.66
CA SER A 141 -10.82 0.32 16.51
C SER A 141 -11.08 1.73 17.02
N PHE A 142 -11.42 2.65 16.11
CA PHE A 142 -11.83 4.02 16.43
C PHE A 142 -13.34 4.18 16.25
N PHE A 143 -14.06 4.37 17.36
CA PHE A 143 -15.51 4.61 17.32
C PHE A 143 -15.82 6.02 16.82
N VAL A 144 -16.76 6.14 15.89
CA VAL A 144 -17.23 7.44 15.40
C VAL A 144 -18.08 8.12 16.48
N LEU A 145 -17.86 9.42 16.67
CA LEU A 145 -18.51 10.20 17.73
C LEU A 145 -20.01 10.41 17.49
N SER A 146 -20.43 10.60 16.23
CA SER A 146 -21.83 10.84 15.86
C SER A 146 -22.70 9.59 16.00
N ASP A 147 -22.13 8.42 15.71
CA ASP A 147 -22.79 7.14 15.89
C ASP A 147 -21.74 6.06 16.18
N LYS A 148 -21.83 5.49 17.39
CA LYS A 148 -20.89 4.47 17.87
C LYS A 148 -21.06 3.12 17.17
N ASN A 149 -22.08 2.93 16.36
CA ASN A 149 -22.23 1.75 15.51
C ASN A 149 -21.18 1.74 14.39
N TYR A 150 -20.68 2.92 13.98
CA TYR A 150 -19.57 3.01 13.04
C TYR A 150 -18.23 2.90 13.77
N VAL A 151 -17.44 1.93 13.34
CA VAL A 151 -16.07 1.70 13.77
C VAL A 151 -15.16 1.86 12.57
N LEU A 152 -14.15 2.73 12.69
CA LEU A 152 -13.06 2.83 11.75
C LEU A 152 -11.93 1.93 12.24
N GLU A 153 -11.70 0.83 11.54
CA GLU A 153 -10.54 -0.03 11.74
C GLU A 153 -9.32 0.61 11.08
N VAL A 154 -8.23 0.77 11.83
CA VAL A 154 -7.04 1.52 11.37
C VAL A 154 -5.80 0.66 11.51
N PHE A 155 -5.19 0.30 10.39
CA PHE A 155 -3.94 -0.46 10.37
C PHE A 155 -2.71 0.45 10.57
N THR A 156 -1.78 0.03 11.43
CA THR A 156 -0.49 0.67 11.61
C THR A 156 0.63 -0.35 11.87
N THR A 157 1.83 -0.05 11.39
CA THR A 157 3.04 -0.82 11.71
C THR A 157 3.80 -0.27 12.91
N LYS A 158 3.31 0.82 13.52
CA LYS A 158 3.92 1.51 14.67
C LYS A 158 2.83 1.78 15.74
N PRO A 159 2.29 0.76 16.42
CA PRO A 159 1.14 0.94 17.28
C PRO A 159 1.40 1.82 18.51
N SER A 160 2.63 1.85 19.02
CA SER A 160 3.02 2.70 20.16
C SER A 160 2.88 4.20 19.88
N THR A 161 2.82 4.63 18.61
CA THR A 161 2.67 6.04 18.25
C THR A 161 1.24 6.56 18.36
N ILE A 162 0.28 5.73 18.80
CA ILE A 162 -1.15 6.08 18.83
C ILE A 162 -1.47 7.37 19.61
N PHE A 163 -0.68 7.71 20.63
CA PHE A 163 -0.91 8.94 21.39
C PHE A 163 -0.55 10.22 20.62
N GLY A 164 0.13 10.09 19.48
CA GLY A 164 0.48 11.19 18.58
C GLY A 164 -0.53 11.41 17.46
N VAL A 165 -1.66 10.70 17.47
CA VAL A 165 -2.67 10.77 16.41
C VAL A 165 -3.37 12.12 16.42
N SER A 166 -3.31 12.81 15.28
CA SER A 166 -3.94 14.12 15.10
C SER A 166 -5.17 14.09 14.19
N ALA A 167 -5.28 13.08 13.32
CA ALA A 167 -6.42 12.86 12.44
C ALA A 167 -6.53 11.38 12.04
N LEU A 168 -7.73 10.95 11.67
CA LEU A 168 -7.92 9.73 10.89
C LEU A 168 -8.12 10.11 9.43
N VAL A 169 -7.44 9.42 8.52
CA VAL A 169 -7.46 9.75 7.10
C VAL A 169 -7.90 8.52 6.30
N LEU A 170 -9.03 8.66 5.59
CA LEU A 170 -9.64 7.61 4.78
C LEU A 170 -9.16 7.74 3.33
N SER A 171 -9.02 6.60 2.65
CA SER A 171 -8.89 6.58 1.19
C SER A 171 -10.17 7.12 0.53
N PRO A 172 -10.09 7.85 -0.61
CA PRO A 172 -11.26 8.37 -1.33
C PRO A 172 -12.29 7.29 -1.72
N GLU A 173 -11.87 6.04 -1.85
CA GLU A 173 -12.73 4.90 -2.21
C GLU A 173 -13.36 4.21 -1.00
N HIS A 174 -13.16 4.74 0.22
CA HIS A 174 -13.64 4.09 1.44
C HIS A 174 -15.17 4.12 1.53
N PRO A 175 -15.84 2.97 1.78
CA PRO A 175 -17.31 2.86 1.66
C PRO A 175 -18.07 3.75 2.65
N LEU A 176 -17.52 3.98 3.84
CA LEU A 176 -18.18 4.76 4.89
C LEU A 176 -18.14 6.29 4.67
N ILE A 177 -17.50 6.81 3.62
CA ILE A 177 -17.37 8.27 3.45
C ILE A 177 -18.74 8.94 3.37
N ASN A 178 -19.67 8.38 2.59
CA ASN A 178 -21.00 8.98 2.41
C ASN A 178 -21.79 8.97 3.72
N ASP A 179 -21.70 7.90 4.50
CA ASP A 179 -22.43 7.74 5.77
C ASP A 179 -21.86 8.64 6.87
N LEU A 180 -20.54 8.88 6.85
CA LEU A 180 -19.85 9.65 7.87
C LEU A 180 -19.78 11.14 7.54
N THR A 181 -20.06 11.56 6.32
CA THR A 181 -19.95 12.96 5.92
C THR A 181 -21.15 13.75 6.43
N LYS A 182 -20.90 14.85 7.15
CA LYS A 182 -21.98 15.76 7.57
C LYS A 182 -22.53 16.55 6.39
N THR A 183 -23.82 16.90 6.47
CA THR A 183 -24.57 17.65 5.44
C THR A 183 -23.82 18.85 4.88
N ASP A 184 -23.20 19.66 5.76
CA ASP A 184 -22.52 20.90 5.37
C ASP A 184 -21.21 20.66 4.61
N PHE A 185 -20.69 19.43 4.62
CA PHE A 185 -19.42 19.04 4.01
C PHE A 185 -19.60 18.19 2.75
N VAL A 186 -20.83 17.75 2.43
CA VAL A 186 -21.11 16.82 1.31
C VAL A 186 -20.63 17.38 -0.03
N GLU A 187 -20.89 18.65 -0.32
CA GLU A 187 -20.50 19.27 -1.59
C GLU A 187 -18.98 19.29 -1.77
N GLY A 188 -18.24 19.75 -0.74
CA GLY A 188 -16.78 19.80 -0.77
C GLY A 188 -16.14 18.42 -0.83
N VAL A 189 -16.72 17.43 -0.12
CA VAL A 189 -16.25 16.04 -0.17
C VAL A 189 -16.48 15.44 -1.56
N ASN A 190 -17.66 15.58 -2.14
CA ASN A 190 -17.95 15.04 -3.48
C ASN A 190 -17.04 15.66 -4.55
N LEU A 191 -16.82 16.98 -4.49
CA LEU A 191 -15.90 17.66 -5.39
C LEU A 191 -14.47 17.12 -5.27
N TYR A 192 -14.00 16.86 -4.05
CA TYR A 192 -12.69 16.24 -3.83
C TYR A 192 -12.65 14.80 -4.37
N LEU A 193 -13.67 13.98 -4.09
CA LEU A 193 -13.76 12.61 -4.58
C LEU A 193 -13.69 12.55 -6.10
N ASP A 194 -14.40 13.44 -6.80
CA ASP A 194 -14.40 13.48 -8.26
C ASP A 194 -13.04 13.93 -8.84
N GLN A 195 -12.34 14.85 -8.18
CA GLN A 195 -10.96 15.19 -8.54
C GLN A 195 -10.00 14.00 -8.35
N THR A 196 -10.16 13.23 -7.27
CA THR A 196 -9.29 12.09 -6.98
C THR A 196 -9.51 10.91 -7.92
N LYS A 197 -10.74 10.67 -8.39
CA LYS A 197 -11.05 9.65 -9.41
C LYS A 197 -10.32 9.86 -10.73
N GLN A 198 -9.97 11.11 -11.04
CA GLN A 198 -9.21 11.45 -12.25
C GLN A 198 -7.70 11.21 -12.10
N LYS A 199 -7.21 11.00 -10.86
CA LYS A 199 -5.80 10.75 -10.58
C LYS A 199 -5.53 9.25 -10.54
N THR A 200 -4.40 8.83 -11.10
CA THR A 200 -3.92 7.45 -10.96
C THR A 200 -3.30 7.23 -9.57
N GLU A 201 -3.27 5.99 -9.08
CA GLU A 201 -2.60 5.64 -7.81
C GLU A 201 -1.14 6.11 -7.76
N LEU A 202 -0.42 6.04 -8.89
CA LEU A 202 0.94 6.50 -8.94
C LEU A 202 1.06 8.03 -8.92
N ASN A 203 0.16 8.74 -9.61
CA ASN A 203 0.09 10.20 -9.48
C ASN A 203 -0.16 10.59 -8.01
N ARG A 204 -0.97 9.81 -7.28
CA ARG A 204 -1.22 10.01 -5.85
C ARG A 204 0.04 9.77 -5.00
N HIS A 205 0.85 8.77 -5.33
CA HIS A 205 2.14 8.51 -4.68
C HIS A 205 3.19 9.60 -4.94
N MET A 206 3.33 10.02 -6.20
CA MET A 206 4.31 11.03 -6.62
C MET A 206 3.90 12.45 -6.21
N ASN A 207 2.62 12.68 -5.93
CA ASN A 207 2.14 13.99 -5.53
C ASN A 207 2.75 14.40 -4.19
N LYS A 208 3.59 15.45 -4.25
CA LYS A 208 4.19 16.08 -3.07
C LYS A 208 3.16 16.90 -2.30
N ASP A 209 2.13 17.39 -2.99
CA ASP A 209 1.05 18.14 -2.37
C ASP A 209 0.04 17.20 -1.69
N LYS A 210 0.16 17.06 -0.36
CA LYS A 210 -0.76 16.26 0.45
C LYS A 210 -2.08 16.99 0.65
N THR A 211 -2.98 16.86 -0.32
CA THR A 211 -4.33 17.44 -0.28
C THR A 211 -5.29 16.60 0.55
N GLY A 212 -6.36 17.18 1.05
CA GLY A 212 -7.44 16.43 1.70
C GLY A 212 -8.62 17.32 2.07
N VAL A 213 -9.72 16.68 2.43
CA VAL A 213 -10.97 17.34 2.81
C VAL A 213 -11.47 16.80 4.14
N PHE A 214 -11.89 17.70 5.03
CA PHE A 214 -12.52 17.35 6.30
C PHE A 214 -13.98 16.98 6.05
N ILE A 215 -14.45 15.87 6.64
CA ILE A 215 -15.82 15.36 6.37
C ILE A 215 -16.86 15.87 7.38
N GLY A 216 -16.48 16.72 8.33
CA GLY A 216 -17.38 17.21 9.38
C GLY A 216 -17.53 16.30 10.60
N SER A 217 -16.96 15.09 10.54
CA SER A 217 -17.09 14.05 11.57
C SER A 217 -15.81 13.80 12.33
N TYR A 218 -15.98 13.23 13.52
CA TYR A 218 -14.92 12.96 14.48
C TYR A 218 -15.00 11.52 14.95
N ALA A 219 -13.85 10.91 15.20
CA ALA A 219 -13.73 9.66 15.94
C ALA A 219 -13.30 9.93 17.39
N ILE A 220 -13.45 8.93 18.24
CA ILE A 220 -13.02 8.96 19.64
C ILE A 220 -11.72 8.18 19.74
N HIS A 221 -10.67 8.84 20.23
CA HIS A 221 -9.40 8.18 20.49
C HIS A 221 -9.58 7.07 21.53
N PRO A 222 -9.13 5.82 21.27
CA PRO A 222 -9.41 4.65 22.12
C PRO A 222 -8.93 4.83 23.56
N PHE A 223 -7.75 5.41 23.77
CA PHE A 223 -7.16 5.64 25.10
C PHE A 223 -7.47 7.01 25.71
N THR A 224 -7.16 8.11 25.00
CA THR A 224 -7.28 9.47 25.55
C THR A 224 -8.72 10.00 25.56
N LYS A 225 -9.65 9.34 24.86
CA LYS A 225 -11.03 9.77 24.64
C LYS A 225 -11.19 11.15 24.00
N LYS A 226 -10.11 11.74 23.49
CA LYS A 226 -10.13 12.99 22.72
C LYS A 226 -10.85 12.79 21.38
N LYS A 227 -11.44 13.87 20.87
CA LYS A 227 -12.05 13.89 19.53
C LYS A 227 -10.95 14.00 18.48
N ILE A 228 -10.96 13.10 17.50
CA ILE A 228 -10.01 13.05 16.39
C ILE A 228 -10.76 13.37 15.10
N PRO A 229 -10.40 14.42 14.35
CA PRO A 229 -11.08 14.76 13.11
C PRO A 229 -10.86 13.67 12.04
N ILE A 230 -11.90 13.41 11.25
CA ILE A 230 -11.87 12.45 10.16
C ILE A 230 -11.72 13.20 8.83
N TRP A 231 -10.74 12.80 8.03
CA TRP A 231 -10.40 13.40 6.75
C TRP A 231 -10.42 12.36 5.63
N VAL A 232 -10.57 12.83 4.40
CA VAL A 232 -10.34 12.03 3.19
C VAL A 232 -9.15 12.61 2.45
N SER A 233 -8.22 11.74 2.04
CA SER A 233 -7.03 12.17 1.29
C SER A 233 -6.55 11.12 0.29
N ASP A 234 -6.10 11.60 -0.87
CA ASP A 234 -5.57 10.77 -1.93
C ASP A 234 -4.22 10.11 -1.60
N TYR A 235 -3.48 10.50 -0.56
CA TYR A 235 -2.25 9.78 -0.18
C TYR A 235 -2.53 8.43 0.52
N VAL A 236 -3.78 8.17 0.94
CA VAL A 236 -4.20 6.92 1.58
C VAL A 236 -4.77 5.98 0.53
N LEU A 237 -4.20 4.78 0.40
CA LEU A 237 -4.66 3.79 -0.57
C LEU A 237 -5.74 2.89 0.03
N PRO A 238 -6.79 2.54 -0.73
CA PRO A 238 -7.88 1.69 -0.24
C PRO A 238 -7.42 0.26 0.08
N TYR A 239 -6.37 -0.22 -0.59
CA TYR A 239 -5.85 -1.58 -0.39
C TYR A 239 -4.74 -1.67 0.67
N TYR A 240 -4.30 -0.54 1.22
CA TYR A 240 -3.29 -0.55 2.27
C TYR A 240 -3.96 -0.68 3.64
N GLY A 241 -3.73 -1.83 4.29
CA GLY A 241 -4.37 -2.15 5.56
C GLY A 241 -5.89 -2.21 5.41
N THR A 242 -6.59 -1.29 6.04
CA THR A 242 -8.05 -1.19 6.09
C THR A 242 -8.61 -0.07 5.19
N GLY A 243 -7.75 0.64 4.45
CA GLY A 243 -8.14 1.86 3.73
C GLY A 243 -8.28 3.10 4.64
N VAL A 244 -7.90 2.98 5.90
CA VAL A 244 -7.86 4.05 6.90
C VAL A 244 -6.49 4.07 7.57
N VAL A 245 -5.89 5.25 7.71
CA VAL A 245 -4.64 5.46 8.44
C VAL A 245 -4.84 6.43 9.60
N MET A 246 -4.11 6.21 10.70
CA MET A 246 -3.99 7.20 11.76
C MET A 246 -2.82 8.11 11.42
N SER A 247 -3.08 9.41 11.30
CA SER A 247 -2.06 10.39 10.98
C SER A 247 -1.28 10.71 12.25
N VAL A 248 0.03 10.42 12.27
CA VAL A 248 0.93 10.73 13.39
C VAL A 248 2.04 11.66 12.91
N PRO A 249 1.78 12.97 12.82
CA PRO A 249 2.65 13.93 12.12
C PRO A 249 4.07 13.99 12.66
N PHE A 250 4.26 13.73 13.95
CA PHE A 250 5.59 13.79 14.55
C PHE A 250 6.52 12.69 14.05
N CYS A 251 5.99 11.56 13.57
CA CYS A 251 6.79 10.35 13.27
C CYS A 251 6.69 9.85 11.81
N ASP A 252 5.93 10.54 10.95
CA ASP A 252 5.80 10.23 9.52
C ASP A 252 5.82 11.53 8.71
N GLU A 253 6.70 11.58 7.71
CA GLU A 253 6.90 12.73 6.82
C GLU A 253 5.63 13.15 6.07
N ARG A 254 4.84 12.18 5.61
CA ARG A 254 3.61 12.43 4.83
C ARG A 254 2.54 13.02 5.72
N ASP A 255 2.39 12.46 6.92
CA ASP A 255 1.49 12.98 7.95
C ASP A 255 1.91 14.37 8.41
N PHE A 256 3.21 14.63 8.54
CA PHE A 256 3.74 15.95 8.87
C PHE A 256 3.38 17.01 7.81
N ALA A 257 3.60 16.70 6.53
CA ALA A 257 3.25 17.58 5.43
C ALA A 257 1.73 17.84 5.37
N PHE A 258 0.92 16.79 5.57
CA PHE A 258 -0.53 16.90 5.63
C PHE A 258 -0.99 17.78 6.81
N ALA A 259 -0.47 17.52 8.01
CA ALA A 259 -0.80 18.26 9.22
C ALA A 259 -0.43 19.74 9.12
N LYS A 260 0.76 20.06 8.59
CA LYS A 260 1.16 21.46 8.35
C LYS A 260 0.23 22.18 7.38
N LYS A 261 -0.20 21.51 6.31
CA LYS A 261 -1.07 22.11 5.30
C LYS A 261 -2.49 22.37 5.82
N HIS A 262 -2.97 21.48 6.68
CA HIS A 262 -4.34 21.50 7.20
C HIS A 262 -4.45 21.99 8.65
N ASN A 263 -3.37 22.57 9.19
CA ASN A 263 -3.27 23.08 10.56
C ASN A 263 -3.72 22.06 11.63
N LEU A 264 -3.32 20.79 11.46
CA LEU A 264 -3.57 19.74 12.44
C LEU A 264 -2.53 19.78 13.58
N GLU A 265 -2.91 19.27 14.74
CA GLU A 265 -2.04 19.19 15.91
C GLU A 265 -0.82 18.30 15.61
N ILE A 266 0.37 18.71 16.04
CA ILE A 266 1.59 17.90 15.96
C ILE A 266 2.00 17.62 17.40
N ILE A 267 1.73 16.40 17.85
CA ILE A 267 2.00 15.97 19.23
C ILE A 267 3.36 15.27 19.24
N PRO A 268 4.38 15.82 19.91
CA PRO A 268 5.65 15.14 20.02
C PRO A 268 5.53 14.00 21.04
N ILE A 269 5.85 12.78 20.61
CA ILE A 269 5.61 11.55 21.39
C ILE A 269 6.88 10.79 21.78
N CYS A 270 8.06 11.24 21.36
CA CYS A 270 9.31 10.63 21.79
C CYS A 270 10.44 11.66 21.86
N LYS A 271 11.51 11.28 22.57
CA LYS A 271 12.75 12.03 22.68
C LYS A 271 13.95 11.07 22.63
N PRO A 272 15.13 11.53 22.20
CA PRO A 272 16.36 10.74 22.33
C PRO A 272 16.66 10.42 23.80
N SER A 273 17.18 9.22 24.08
CA SER A 273 17.56 8.77 25.44
C SER A 273 18.53 9.71 26.15
N ASP A 274 19.42 10.35 25.39
CA ASP A 274 20.57 11.10 25.92
C ASP A 274 20.23 12.57 26.23
N THR A 275 19.00 13.00 25.99
CA THR A 275 18.56 14.38 26.25
C THR A 275 18.01 14.54 27.67
N THR A 276 18.73 15.29 28.50
CA THR A 276 18.34 15.64 29.89
C THR A 276 17.39 16.84 29.99
N ASN A 277 17.20 17.60 28.91
CA ASN A 277 16.38 18.81 28.90
C ASN A 277 15.19 18.67 27.93
N ASP A 278 14.02 18.34 28.49
CA ASP A 278 12.80 18.00 27.74
C ASP A 278 12.23 19.16 26.92
N ALA A 279 12.46 20.41 27.33
CA ALA A 279 11.81 21.57 26.73
C ALA A 279 12.44 22.05 25.40
N ASP A 280 13.74 21.84 25.19
CA ASP A 280 14.46 22.36 24.01
C ASP A 280 14.43 21.40 22.81
N CYS A 281 14.39 20.09 23.06
CA CYS A 281 14.27 19.09 22.00
C CYS A 281 12.89 19.16 21.32
N LEU A 282 11.82 19.35 22.10
CA LEU A 282 10.44 19.43 21.62
C LEU A 282 10.14 20.71 20.82
N LYS A 283 10.75 21.84 21.19
CA LYS A 283 10.55 23.13 20.49
C LYS A 283 11.28 23.21 19.14
N ASN A 284 12.47 22.62 19.02
CA ASN A 284 13.20 22.59 17.75
C ASN A 284 12.64 21.52 16.78
N ASN A 285 12.06 20.43 17.30
CA ASN A 285 11.45 19.36 16.50
C ASN A 285 10.00 19.63 16.05
N LEU A 286 9.43 20.82 16.29
CA LEU A 286 8.18 21.23 15.62
C LEU A 286 8.44 21.81 14.22
N LYS A 287 9.71 22.09 13.87
CA LYS A 287 10.07 22.57 12.53
C LYS A 287 10.09 21.45 11.48
N ASN A 288 10.45 20.22 11.87
CA ASN A 288 10.54 19.03 11.01
C ASN A 288 9.93 17.80 11.72
N PHE A 289 9.62 16.73 10.98
CA PHE A 289 9.23 15.45 11.58
C PHE A 289 10.45 14.73 12.20
N HIS A 290 10.20 13.80 13.11
CA HIS A 290 11.21 13.00 13.79
C HIS A 290 11.24 11.57 13.24
N LEU A 291 12.41 11.11 12.80
CA LEU A 291 12.63 9.72 12.43
C LEU A 291 12.90 8.92 13.70
N ILE A 292 11.99 8.00 14.03
CA ILE A 292 12.10 7.14 15.21
C ILE A 292 13.41 6.33 15.16
N SER A 293 14.21 6.46 16.21
CA SER A 293 15.37 5.64 16.55
C SER A 293 14.99 4.55 17.55
N GLU A 294 15.72 3.44 17.56
CA GLU A 294 15.56 2.37 18.57
C GLU A 294 15.86 2.85 19.99
N THR A 295 16.69 3.90 20.12
CA THR A 295 17.06 4.52 21.40
C THR A 295 16.07 5.59 21.87
N ASP A 296 15.06 5.93 21.07
CA ASP A 296 14.07 6.92 21.46
C ASP A 296 13.14 6.38 22.54
N ILE A 297 12.83 7.24 23.50
CA ILE A 297 11.94 6.94 24.62
C ILE A 297 10.64 7.71 24.43
N LEU A 298 9.51 7.02 24.64
CA LEU A 298 8.19 7.62 24.52
C LEU A 298 7.92 8.64 25.63
N THR A 299 7.33 9.76 25.22
CA THR A 299 6.82 10.84 26.06
C THR A 299 5.42 11.24 25.57
N ASN A 300 4.66 12.00 26.38
CA ASN A 300 3.27 12.40 26.05
C ASN A 300 2.34 11.22 25.66
N SER A 301 2.68 10.00 26.08
CA SER A 301 2.05 8.74 25.67
C SER A 301 1.44 7.98 26.85
N SER A 302 1.00 8.72 27.88
CA SER A 302 0.31 8.17 29.06
C SER A 302 1.11 7.01 29.70
N PHE A 303 0.53 5.81 29.77
CA PHE A 303 1.12 4.60 30.36
C PHE A 303 2.28 3.99 29.54
N LEU A 304 2.56 4.53 28.36
CA LEU A 304 3.73 4.19 27.55
C LEU A 304 4.92 5.13 27.80
N ASN A 305 4.76 6.18 28.61
CA ASN A 305 5.87 7.07 28.95
C ASN A 305 7.04 6.29 29.58
N GLY A 306 8.26 6.57 29.11
CA GLY A 306 9.48 5.95 29.61
C GLY A 306 9.86 4.62 28.96
N PHE A 307 9.00 4.06 28.10
CA PHE A 307 9.31 2.84 27.33
C PHE A 307 10.01 3.15 26.02
N ALA A 308 10.89 2.24 25.59
CA ALA A 308 11.37 2.18 24.21
C ALA A 308 10.25 1.69 23.27
N PHE A 309 10.39 1.95 21.97
CA PHE A 309 9.35 1.66 20.98
C PHE A 309 8.95 0.18 20.89
N GLU A 310 9.90 -0.75 21.00
CA GLU A 310 9.62 -2.19 20.91
C GLU A 310 8.77 -2.67 22.10
N GLU A 311 9.21 -2.39 23.33
CA GLU A 311 8.45 -2.71 24.54
C GLU A 311 7.08 -2.02 24.57
N ALA A 312 7.01 -0.77 24.09
CA ALA A 312 5.77 -0.03 24.03
C ALA A 312 4.78 -0.59 23.00
N ASN A 313 5.27 -1.15 21.88
CA ASN A 313 4.42 -1.81 20.89
C ASN A 313 3.74 -3.03 21.51
N ASP A 314 4.49 -3.90 22.18
CA ASP A 314 3.91 -5.09 22.83
C ASP A 314 2.88 -4.70 23.89
N LYS A 315 3.23 -3.72 24.73
CA LYS A 315 2.34 -3.23 25.80
C LYS A 315 1.04 -2.63 25.26
N ILE A 316 1.09 -1.82 24.19
CA ILE A 316 -0.11 -1.21 23.63
C ILE A 316 -0.99 -2.25 22.93
N MET A 317 -0.40 -3.23 22.24
CA MET A 317 -1.14 -4.32 21.59
C MET A 317 -1.89 -5.15 22.65
N ASP A 318 -1.19 -5.60 23.70
CA ASP A 318 -1.77 -6.35 24.82
C ASP A 318 -2.96 -5.63 25.49
N ILE A 319 -2.80 -4.32 25.75
CA ILE A 319 -3.85 -3.52 26.38
C ILE A 319 -5.02 -3.32 25.41
N SER A 320 -4.75 -3.16 24.11
CA SER A 320 -5.80 -2.98 23.11
C SER A 320 -6.66 -4.23 22.99
N GLU A 321 -6.04 -5.41 22.91
CA GLU A 321 -6.74 -6.69 22.84
C GLU A 321 -7.61 -6.92 24.08
N LYS A 322 -7.05 -6.69 25.28
CA LYS A 322 -7.78 -6.83 26.55
C LYS A 322 -9.01 -5.92 26.66
N ASN A 323 -8.98 -4.76 25.99
CA ASN A 323 -10.07 -3.79 26.01
C ASN A 323 -10.98 -3.84 24.77
N ASN A 324 -10.78 -4.81 23.86
CA ASN A 324 -11.47 -4.90 22.57
C ASN A 324 -11.35 -3.60 21.73
N LEU A 325 -10.14 -3.02 21.70
CA LEU A 325 -9.82 -1.80 20.94
C LEU A 325 -8.98 -2.08 19.70
N GLY A 326 -8.79 -3.35 19.36
CA GLY A 326 -7.96 -3.83 18.27
C GLY A 326 -7.56 -5.28 18.45
#